data_AF-A0A7W4D6Y8-F1
#
_entry.id   AF-A0A7W4D6Y8-F1
#
_cell.length_a   1.000
_cell.length_b   1.000
_cell.length_c   1.000
_cell.angle_alpha   90.00
_cell.angle_beta   90.00
_cell.angle_gamma   90.00
#
_symmetry.space_group_name_H-M   'P 1'
#
loop_
_entity.id
_entity.type
_entity.pdbx_description
1 polymer ?
#
loop_
_entity_poly.entity_id
_entity_poly.type
_entity_poly.pdbx_seq_one_letter_code
_entity_poly.pdbx_strand_id
1 'polypeptide(L)'
;MGRGTDEWDATFGRLYKGLIDAGLPSLMTGHIALPAYQKHFNPDMTDEDILPATLSKEINTNLLREQLGFNGVVVTDASHMVGLTGAMKRSDILPTAIEAGCDLFLFFNDPDEDFGWMMEGWKSGKLSDVRLHEALTRILGLKAMLGLYKKPGNELLPPKEEALAKIGLPEHKAVAVEVADAAITLVKNKQPGNLPISTSTFKRILVVPIGAAPSPFAMMVDGGSLHPAARFAEKLRERGYEADLYESQLDKIKGKSADEVRTILQNAYAGKSAIADLTDNYDMVLSVANVNGLGQAVERPYWPGTKGTLDMPWYVHELPTILVSTASPNMLPDMPQVKTYINAYDDHDFNLDIVLDKLEGKSEFKGTPNTEMFPFPDTRI
;
A
#
# COMPACT_ATOMS: atom_id res chain seq x y z
N MET A 1 -2.75 0.87 -23.85
CA MET A 1 -3.63 -0.19 -24.40
C MET A 1 -4.42 -0.75 -23.23
N GLY A 2 -5.74 -0.56 -23.21
CA GLY A 2 -6.59 -1.16 -22.18
C GLY A 2 -6.74 -2.67 -22.45
N ARG A 3 -6.87 -3.46 -21.38
CA ARG A 3 -7.20 -4.89 -21.51
C ARG A 3 -8.55 -5.03 -22.23
N GLY A 4 -8.64 -5.99 -23.15
CA GLY A 4 -9.93 -6.35 -23.76
C GLY A 4 -10.88 -6.98 -22.73
N THR A 5 -12.17 -7.10 -23.06
CA THR A 5 -13.17 -7.74 -22.19
C THR A 5 -12.76 -9.16 -21.79
N ASP A 6 -12.28 -9.96 -22.76
CA ASP A 6 -11.88 -11.36 -22.52
C ASP A 6 -10.69 -11.48 -21.55
N GLU A 7 -9.71 -10.58 -21.65
CA GLU A 7 -8.56 -10.55 -20.75
C GLU A 7 -8.99 -10.12 -19.34
N TRP A 8 -9.91 -9.16 -19.24
CA TRP A 8 -10.47 -8.75 -17.96
C TRP A 8 -11.25 -9.89 -17.31
N ASP A 9 -12.08 -10.61 -18.07
CA ASP A 9 -12.86 -11.76 -17.59
C ASP A 9 -11.97 -12.89 -17.09
N ALA A 10 -10.91 -13.21 -17.84
CA ALA A 10 -9.95 -14.24 -17.46
C ALA A 10 -9.16 -13.91 -16.18
N THR A 11 -9.14 -12.63 -15.77
CA THR A 11 -8.38 -12.13 -14.63
C THR A 11 -9.29 -11.56 -13.53
N PHE A 12 -9.61 -10.28 -13.59
CA PHE A 12 -10.42 -9.56 -12.60
C PHE A 12 -11.85 -10.09 -12.52
N GLY A 13 -12.49 -10.33 -13.67
CA GLY A 13 -13.86 -10.82 -13.74
C GLY A 13 -14.02 -12.16 -13.02
N ARG A 14 -13.08 -13.09 -13.23
CA ARG A 14 -13.02 -14.37 -12.50
C ARG A 14 -12.92 -14.19 -10.99
N LEU A 15 -12.08 -13.26 -10.51
CA LEU A 15 -11.93 -12.97 -9.08
C LEU A 15 -13.25 -12.43 -8.50
N TYR A 16 -13.84 -11.41 -9.13
CA TYR A 16 -15.10 -10.83 -8.69
C TYR A 16 -16.23 -11.86 -8.70
N LYS A 17 -16.36 -12.65 -9.78
CA LYS A 17 -17.37 -13.70 -9.87
C LYS A 17 -17.23 -14.72 -8.75
N GLY A 18 -16.00 -15.15 -8.43
CA GLY A 18 -15.74 -16.07 -7.32
C GLY A 18 -16.17 -15.52 -5.96
N LEU A 19 -15.90 -14.24 -5.70
CA LEU A 19 -16.34 -13.57 -4.46
C LEU A 19 -17.87 -13.41 -4.40
N ILE A 20 -18.50 -13.03 -5.52
CA ILE A 20 -19.94 -12.90 -5.64
C ILE A 20 -20.63 -14.24 -5.38
N ASP A 21 -20.15 -15.32 -5.99
CA ASP A 21 -20.68 -16.67 -5.81
C ASP A 21 -20.50 -17.20 -4.38
N ALA A 22 -19.48 -16.71 -3.66
CA ALA A 22 -19.27 -16.98 -2.24
C ALA A 22 -20.19 -16.16 -1.31
N GLY A 23 -21.08 -15.32 -1.85
CA GLY A 23 -22.06 -14.56 -1.08
C GLY A 23 -21.56 -13.21 -0.58
N LEU A 24 -20.68 -12.54 -1.33
CA LEU A 24 -20.19 -11.19 -1.00
C LEU A 24 -21.37 -10.21 -0.73
N PRO A 25 -21.49 -9.63 0.47
CA PRO A 25 -22.67 -8.82 0.84
C PRO A 25 -22.61 -7.37 0.33
N SER A 26 -21.39 -6.85 0.10
CA SER A 26 -21.16 -5.47 -0.32
C SER A 26 -19.87 -5.37 -1.14
N LEU A 27 -19.86 -4.45 -2.10
CA LEU A 27 -18.72 -4.16 -2.95
C LEU A 27 -18.52 -2.65 -3.06
N MET A 28 -17.27 -2.19 -3.06
CA MET A 28 -16.93 -0.79 -3.29
C MET A 28 -16.51 -0.60 -4.75
N THR A 29 -17.11 0.39 -5.43
CA THR A 29 -16.70 0.76 -6.79
C THR A 29 -15.71 1.92 -6.75
N GLY A 30 -14.49 1.64 -7.18
CA GLY A 30 -13.42 2.64 -7.31
C GLY A 30 -13.63 3.60 -8.47
N HIS A 31 -12.91 4.73 -8.44
CA HIS A 31 -12.97 5.76 -9.47
C HIS A 31 -12.06 5.43 -10.67
N ILE A 32 -12.27 4.25 -11.27
CA ILE A 32 -11.42 3.70 -12.33
C ILE A 32 -12.29 3.51 -13.58
N ALA A 33 -11.87 4.09 -14.71
CA ALA A 33 -12.56 3.86 -15.97
C ALA A 33 -12.24 2.47 -16.53
N LEU A 34 -13.24 1.81 -17.13
CA LEU A 34 -13.05 0.56 -17.87
C LEU A 34 -13.60 0.69 -19.30
N PRO A 35 -12.88 1.38 -20.20
CA PRO A 35 -13.37 1.73 -21.53
C PRO A 35 -13.85 0.54 -22.37
N ALA A 36 -13.13 -0.60 -22.29
CA ALA A 36 -13.45 -1.78 -23.08
C ALA A 36 -14.87 -2.30 -22.80
N TYR A 37 -15.26 -2.35 -21.52
CA TYR A 37 -16.60 -2.79 -21.14
C TYR A 37 -17.66 -1.72 -21.35
N GLN A 38 -17.34 -0.44 -21.10
CA GLN A 38 -18.29 0.64 -21.38
C GLN A 38 -18.66 0.69 -22.87
N LYS A 39 -17.67 0.58 -23.77
CA LYS A 39 -17.91 0.48 -25.22
C LYS A 39 -18.54 -0.85 -25.66
N HIS A 40 -18.32 -1.93 -24.91
CA HIS A 40 -18.98 -3.21 -25.19
C HIS A 40 -20.51 -3.10 -25.00
N PHE A 41 -20.95 -2.47 -23.91
CA PHE A 41 -22.38 -2.28 -23.62
C PHE A 41 -22.99 -1.07 -24.34
N ASN A 42 -22.18 -0.07 -24.68
CA ASN A 42 -22.58 1.10 -25.45
C ASN A 42 -21.62 1.31 -26.65
N PRO A 43 -21.86 0.63 -27.78
CA PRO A 43 -20.96 0.70 -28.95
C PRO A 43 -20.82 2.09 -29.59
N ASP A 44 -21.80 2.97 -29.36
CA ASP A 44 -21.79 4.35 -29.88
C ASP A 44 -21.01 5.32 -28.96
N MET A 45 -20.55 4.85 -27.80
CA MET A 45 -19.80 5.64 -26.82
C MET A 45 -18.45 6.13 -27.38
N THR A 46 -18.21 7.44 -27.27
CA THR A 46 -16.93 8.05 -27.62
C THR A 46 -15.97 8.05 -26.43
N ASP A 47 -14.70 8.41 -26.64
CA ASP A 47 -13.73 8.50 -25.55
C ASP A 47 -14.08 9.60 -24.53
N GLU A 48 -14.80 10.65 -24.96
CA GLU A 48 -15.22 11.76 -24.08
C GLU A 48 -16.37 11.37 -23.14
N ASP A 49 -17.12 10.32 -23.48
CA ASP A 49 -18.25 9.81 -22.69
C ASP A 49 -17.81 8.83 -21.58
N ILE A 50 -16.55 8.40 -21.59
CA ILE A 50 -16.03 7.41 -20.64
C ILE A 50 -16.01 7.99 -19.23
N LEU A 51 -16.74 7.33 -18.34
CA LEU A 51 -16.79 7.69 -16.93
C LEU A 51 -16.01 6.69 -16.06
N PRO A 52 -15.59 7.09 -14.84
CA PRO A 52 -15.11 6.14 -13.85
C PRO A 52 -16.24 5.17 -13.48
N ALA A 53 -15.89 3.94 -13.06
CA ALA A 53 -16.86 2.90 -12.71
C ALA A 53 -17.95 3.39 -11.75
N THR A 54 -17.61 4.22 -10.76
CA THR A 54 -18.56 4.86 -9.82
C THR A 54 -19.73 5.61 -10.49
N LEU A 55 -19.54 6.13 -11.70
CA LEU A 55 -20.53 6.91 -12.45
C LEU A 55 -21.04 6.18 -13.70
N SER A 56 -20.58 4.95 -13.98
CA SER A 56 -20.94 4.21 -15.19
C SER A 56 -22.03 3.18 -14.93
N LYS A 57 -23.12 3.28 -15.70
CA LYS A 57 -24.21 2.29 -15.71
C LYS A 57 -23.76 0.97 -16.34
N GLU A 58 -22.96 1.06 -17.39
CA GLU A 58 -22.38 -0.08 -18.10
C GLU A 58 -21.56 -0.96 -17.16
N ILE A 59 -20.83 -0.34 -16.22
CA ILE A 59 -20.05 -1.09 -15.23
C ILE A 59 -20.89 -1.55 -14.04
N ASN A 60 -21.59 -0.65 -13.34
CA ASN A 60 -22.29 -1.02 -12.10
C ASN A 60 -23.56 -1.84 -12.34
N THR A 61 -24.23 -1.65 -13.48
CA THR A 61 -25.47 -2.34 -13.79
C THR A 61 -25.22 -3.48 -14.76
N ASN A 62 -24.76 -3.20 -15.98
CA ASN A 62 -24.67 -4.24 -17.01
C ASN A 62 -23.58 -5.28 -16.70
N LEU A 63 -22.38 -4.84 -16.33
CA LEU A 63 -21.32 -5.78 -15.96
C LEU A 63 -21.59 -6.40 -14.57
N LEU A 64 -21.65 -5.57 -13.53
CA LEU A 64 -21.63 -6.06 -12.15
C LEU A 64 -22.92 -6.77 -11.73
N ARG A 65 -24.09 -6.18 -12.01
CA ARG A 65 -25.38 -6.74 -11.56
C ARG A 65 -25.93 -7.78 -12.53
N GLU A 66 -25.92 -7.48 -13.82
CA GLU A 66 -26.53 -8.35 -14.83
C GLU A 66 -25.59 -9.49 -15.23
N GLN A 67 -24.38 -9.19 -15.72
CA GLN A 67 -23.46 -10.23 -16.21
C GLN A 67 -22.81 -11.03 -15.08
N LEU A 68 -22.32 -10.37 -14.03
CA LEU A 68 -21.66 -11.05 -12.90
C LEU A 68 -22.64 -11.53 -11.81
N GLY A 69 -23.88 -11.03 -11.82
CA GLY A 69 -24.94 -11.48 -10.90
C GLY A 69 -24.84 -10.91 -9.49
N PHE A 70 -24.16 -9.79 -9.28
CA PHE A 70 -24.04 -9.20 -7.96
C PHE A 70 -25.35 -8.57 -7.48
N ASN A 71 -25.88 -9.07 -6.36
CA ASN A 71 -27.11 -8.56 -5.75
C ASN A 71 -26.89 -7.85 -4.40
N GLY A 72 -25.63 -7.70 -3.96
CA GLY A 72 -25.29 -6.98 -2.74
C GLY A 72 -25.35 -5.46 -2.89
N VAL A 73 -24.91 -4.78 -1.84
CA VAL A 73 -24.84 -3.31 -1.80
C VAL A 73 -23.58 -2.82 -2.53
N VAL A 74 -23.75 -1.87 -3.44
CA VAL A 74 -22.63 -1.15 -4.07
C VAL A 74 -22.42 0.17 -3.34
N VAL A 75 -21.21 0.43 -2.87
CA VAL A 75 -20.83 1.71 -2.26
C VAL A 75 -19.80 2.41 -3.13
N THR A 76 -19.89 3.73 -3.27
CA THR A 76 -18.81 4.48 -3.94
C THR A 76 -17.53 4.40 -3.11
N ASP A 77 -16.37 4.55 -3.76
CA ASP A 77 -15.16 4.97 -3.06
C ASP A 77 -15.30 6.44 -2.58
N ALA A 78 -14.32 6.93 -1.81
CA ALA A 78 -14.37 8.22 -1.13
C ALA A 78 -14.60 9.39 -2.09
N SER A 79 -15.72 10.10 -1.91
CA SER A 79 -16.22 11.08 -2.90
C SER A 79 -15.39 12.35 -3.11
N HIS A 80 -14.28 12.51 -2.37
CA HIS A 80 -13.36 13.64 -2.47
C HIS A 80 -12.21 13.38 -3.44
N MET A 81 -12.00 12.13 -3.83
CA MET A 81 -10.88 11.74 -4.68
C MET A 81 -11.02 12.34 -6.09
N VAL A 82 -9.89 12.80 -6.65
CA VAL A 82 -9.84 13.49 -7.95
C VAL A 82 -10.37 12.63 -9.09
N GLY A 83 -10.23 11.29 -8.99
CA GLY A 83 -10.80 10.37 -9.98
C GLY A 83 -12.33 10.48 -10.12
N LEU A 84 -13.04 10.96 -9.09
CA LEU A 84 -14.47 11.25 -9.15
C LEU A 84 -14.74 12.72 -9.42
N THR A 85 -14.13 13.62 -8.62
CA THR A 85 -14.43 15.06 -8.67
C THR A 85 -13.98 15.74 -9.95
N GLY A 86 -13.01 15.15 -10.67
CA GLY A 86 -12.60 15.59 -11.99
C GLY A 86 -13.56 15.20 -13.12
N ALA A 87 -14.53 14.31 -12.89
CA ALA A 87 -15.40 13.77 -13.94
C ALA A 87 -16.62 14.66 -14.23
N MET A 88 -17.22 15.26 -13.21
CA MET A 88 -18.44 16.07 -13.34
C MET A 88 -18.53 17.12 -12.22
N LYS A 89 -19.49 18.05 -12.30
CA LYS A 89 -19.81 18.94 -11.17
C LYS A 89 -20.28 18.10 -9.97
N ARG A 90 -19.91 18.49 -8.75
CA ARG A 90 -20.30 17.75 -7.53
C ARG A 90 -21.81 17.55 -7.41
N SER A 91 -22.59 18.61 -7.63
CA SER A 91 -24.06 18.56 -7.65
C SER A 91 -24.62 17.52 -8.63
N ASP A 92 -23.87 17.26 -9.71
CA ASP A 92 -24.24 16.26 -10.69
C ASP A 92 -23.78 14.85 -10.31
N ILE A 93 -22.61 14.71 -9.69
CA ILE A 93 -21.99 13.44 -9.26
C ILE A 93 -22.93 12.67 -8.33
N LEU A 94 -23.49 13.33 -7.32
CA LEU A 94 -24.28 12.70 -6.25
C LEU A 94 -25.45 11.84 -6.81
N PRO A 95 -26.43 12.42 -7.51
CA PRO A 95 -27.54 11.64 -8.08
C PRO A 95 -27.07 10.70 -9.19
N THR A 96 -26.08 11.09 -10.01
CA THR A 96 -25.57 10.23 -11.10
C THR A 96 -24.95 8.94 -10.55
N ALA A 97 -24.19 8.99 -9.45
CA ALA A 97 -23.57 7.80 -8.87
C ALA A 97 -24.63 6.77 -8.43
N ILE A 98 -25.71 7.26 -7.81
CA ILE A 98 -26.82 6.39 -7.40
C ILE A 98 -27.56 5.86 -8.62
N GLU A 99 -27.89 6.74 -9.59
CA GLU A 99 -28.59 6.36 -10.81
C GLU A 99 -27.82 5.31 -11.63
N ALA A 100 -26.49 5.46 -11.70
CA ALA A 100 -25.58 4.54 -12.39
C ALA A 100 -25.54 3.13 -11.77
N GLY A 101 -25.97 2.97 -10.52
CA GLY A 101 -26.07 1.65 -9.87
C GLY A 101 -25.41 1.54 -8.50
N CYS A 102 -24.79 2.61 -7.97
CA CYS A 102 -24.33 2.63 -6.58
C CYS A 102 -25.51 2.74 -5.63
N ASP A 103 -25.51 2.02 -4.53
CA ASP A 103 -26.58 2.10 -3.51
C ASP A 103 -26.23 3.09 -2.40
N LEU A 104 -24.94 3.19 -2.03
CA LEU A 104 -24.45 4.09 -0.99
C LEU A 104 -23.41 5.07 -1.54
N PHE A 105 -23.49 6.33 -1.10
CA PHE A 105 -22.51 7.37 -1.41
C PHE A 105 -21.58 7.59 -0.21
N LEU A 106 -20.29 7.36 -0.40
CA LEU A 106 -19.30 7.41 0.68
C LEU A 106 -18.71 8.80 0.85
N PHE A 107 -18.92 9.35 2.05
CA PHE A 107 -18.52 10.67 2.53
C PHE A 107 -19.21 11.84 1.82
N PHE A 108 -19.74 12.77 2.62
CA PHE A 108 -20.11 14.10 2.16
C PHE A 108 -18.92 15.04 2.25
N ASN A 109 -18.92 16.06 1.39
CA ASN A 109 -18.00 17.20 1.48
C ASN A 109 -18.56 18.22 2.47
N ASP A 110 -19.73 18.76 2.12
CA ASP A 110 -20.60 19.46 3.06
C ASP A 110 -21.93 18.69 3.11
N PRO A 111 -22.35 18.18 4.29
CA PRO A 111 -23.56 17.37 4.41
C PRO A 111 -24.84 18.06 3.93
N ASP A 112 -24.97 19.37 4.15
CA ASP A 112 -26.19 20.11 3.82
C ASP A 112 -26.25 20.38 2.31
N GLU A 113 -25.14 20.78 1.69
CA GLU A 113 -25.04 20.97 0.23
C GLU A 113 -25.26 19.64 -0.51
N ASP A 114 -24.55 18.59 -0.12
CA ASP A 114 -24.59 17.30 -0.80
C ASP A 114 -25.97 16.65 -0.72
N PHE A 115 -26.61 16.74 0.45
CA PHE A 115 -27.97 16.26 0.62
C PHE A 115 -28.96 17.09 -0.19
N GLY A 116 -28.80 18.41 -0.23
CA GLY A 116 -29.59 19.32 -1.06
C GLY A 116 -29.53 18.94 -2.54
N TRP A 117 -28.33 18.76 -3.09
CA TRP A 117 -28.14 18.39 -4.50
C TRP A 117 -28.63 16.97 -4.82
N MET A 118 -28.48 16.01 -3.90
CA MET A 118 -29.08 14.69 -4.07
C MET A 118 -30.62 14.78 -4.18
N MET A 119 -31.23 15.58 -3.30
CA MET A 119 -32.67 15.80 -3.27
C MET A 119 -33.17 16.50 -4.55
N GLU A 120 -32.42 17.48 -5.06
CA GLU A 120 -32.70 18.15 -6.34
C GLU A 120 -32.57 17.18 -7.52
N GLY A 121 -31.53 16.33 -7.51
CA GLY A 121 -31.34 15.28 -8.50
C GLY A 121 -32.50 14.28 -8.55
N TRP A 122 -33.02 13.88 -7.39
CA TRP A 122 -34.22 13.04 -7.32
C TRP A 122 -35.47 13.78 -7.81
N LYS A 123 -35.74 14.99 -7.32
CA LYS A 123 -36.93 15.79 -7.71
C LYS A 123 -36.98 16.13 -9.19
N SER A 124 -35.81 16.34 -9.81
CA SER A 124 -35.69 16.61 -11.25
C SER A 124 -35.80 15.35 -12.13
N GLY A 125 -35.80 14.16 -11.52
CA GLY A 125 -35.82 12.87 -12.23
C GLY A 125 -34.45 12.40 -12.72
N LYS A 126 -33.37 13.12 -12.40
CA LYS A 126 -31.98 12.68 -12.69
C LYS A 126 -31.62 11.41 -11.92
N LEU A 127 -32.11 11.28 -10.68
CA LEU A 127 -32.20 10.02 -9.96
C LEU A 127 -33.65 9.56 -10.01
N SER A 128 -33.91 8.39 -10.59
CA SER A 128 -35.25 7.86 -10.75
C SER A 128 -35.80 7.25 -9.46
N ASP A 129 -37.13 7.30 -9.27
CA ASP A 129 -37.79 6.66 -8.13
C ASP A 129 -37.51 5.17 -8.07
N VAL A 130 -37.53 4.49 -9.23
CA VAL A 130 -37.27 3.04 -9.32
C VAL A 130 -35.88 2.74 -8.76
N ARG A 131 -34.87 3.48 -9.23
CA ARG A 131 -33.49 3.25 -8.82
C ARG A 131 -33.23 3.63 -7.36
N LEU A 132 -33.82 4.72 -6.87
CA LEU A 132 -33.78 5.08 -5.45
C LEU A 132 -34.36 3.97 -4.56
N HIS A 133 -35.55 3.47 -4.88
CA HIS A 133 -36.18 2.41 -4.08
C HIS A 133 -35.42 1.08 -4.15
N GLU A 134 -34.84 0.76 -5.31
CA GLU A 134 -33.97 -0.39 -5.47
C GLU A 134 -32.73 -0.29 -4.56
N ALA A 135 -32.06 0.86 -4.53
CA ALA A 135 -30.93 1.14 -3.65
C ALA A 135 -31.31 1.01 -2.17
N LEU A 136 -32.40 1.65 -1.76
CA LEU A 136 -32.93 1.58 -0.40
C LEU A 136 -33.27 0.14 0.01
N THR A 137 -33.85 -0.64 -0.91
CA THR A 137 -34.18 -2.06 -0.65
C THR A 137 -32.92 -2.87 -0.36
N ARG A 138 -31.83 -2.67 -1.11
CA ARG A 138 -30.55 -3.35 -0.85
C ARG A 138 -29.93 -2.91 0.47
N ILE A 139 -29.93 -1.61 0.78
CA ILE A 139 -29.41 -1.09 2.05
C ILE A 139 -30.18 -1.69 3.23
N LEU A 140 -31.52 -1.67 3.17
CA LEU A 140 -32.36 -2.24 4.22
C LEU A 140 -32.21 -3.76 4.29
N GLY A 141 -32.06 -4.44 3.15
CA GLY A 141 -31.75 -5.86 3.06
C GLY A 141 -30.44 -6.23 3.75
N LEU A 142 -29.37 -5.44 3.54
CA LEU A 142 -28.09 -5.63 4.23
C LEU A 142 -28.23 -5.41 5.75
N LYS A 143 -28.93 -4.35 6.18
CA LYS A 143 -29.22 -4.12 7.60
C LYS A 143 -30.03 -5.26 8.22
N ALA A 144 -30.95 -5.85 7.45
CA ALA A 144 -31.74 -7.00 7.86
C ALA A 144 -30.91 -8.28 7.95
N MET A 145 -30.03 -8.54 6.98
CA MET A 145 -29.06 -9.64 6.99
C MET A 145 -28.19 -9.61 8.25
N LEU A 146 -27.69 -8.42 8.62
CA LEU A 146 -26.89 -8.21 9.83
C LEU A 146 -27.71 -8.24 11.14
N GLY A 147 -29.04 -8.28 11.06
CA GLY A 147 -29.92 -8.30 12.22
C GLY A 147 -29.96 -6.99 13.02
N LEU A 148 -29.52 -5.86 12.45
CA LEU A 148 -29.38 -4.58 13.17
C LEU A 148 -30.73 -4.02 13.65
N TYR A 149 -31.82 -4.38 12.98
CA TYR A 149 -33.18 -4.00 13.35
C TYR A 149 -33.75 -4.79 14.56
N LYS A 150 -33.07 -5.86 15.00
CA LYS A 150 -33.55 -6.74 16.09
C LYS A 150 -33.25 -6.18 17.49
N LYS A 151 -32.39 -5.18 17.60
CA LYS A 151 -31.98 -4.58 18.86
C LYS A 151 -32.04 -3.05 18.76
N PRO A 152 -32.33 -2.34 19.86
CA PRO A 152 -32.20 -0.89 19.90
C PRO A 152 -30.73 -0.48 19.75
N GLY A 153 -30.47 0.73 19.25
CA GLY A 153 -29.13 1.21 18.88
C GLY A 153 -28.10 1.14 20.01
N ASN A 154 -28.53 1.36 21.25
CA ASN A 154 -27.73 1.28 22.47
C ASN A 154 -27.35 -0.16 22.90
N GLU A 155 -27.90 -1.19 22.23
CA GLU A 155 -27.63 -2.61 22.49
C GLU A 155 -26.96 -3.32 21.29
N LEU A 156 -26.62 -2.56 20.24
CA LEU A 156 -25.93 -3.10 19.06
C LEU A 156 -24.50 -3.55 19.38
N LEU A 157 -23.86 -2.87 20.33
CA LEU A 157 -22.50 -3.16 20.77
C LEU A 157 -22.53 -3.80 22.16
N PRO A 158 -21.63 -4.76 22.45
CA PRO A 158 -21.42 -5.22 23.83
C PRO A 158 -20.88 -4.08 24.70
N PRO A 159 -20.89 -4.23 26.04
CA PRO A 159 -20.25 -3.28 26.95
C PRO A 159 -18.82 -2.98 26.51
N LYS A 160 -18.41 -1.71 26.64
CA LYS A 160 -17.11 -1.23 26.13
C LYS A 160 -15.95 -2.07 26.65
N GLU A 161 -15.97 -2.41 27.94
CA GLU A 161 -14.94 -3.20 28.60
C GLU A 161 -14.83 -4.60 27.99
N GLU A 162 -15.97 -5.26 27.72
CA GLU A 162 -16.00 -6.57 27.06
C GLU A 162 -15.53 -6.49 25.61
N ALA A 163 -15.93 -5.45 24.87
CA ALA A 163 -15.52 -5.22 23.49
C ALA A 163 -14.01 -5.00 23.39
N LEU A 164 -13.46 -4.12 24.23
CA LEU A 164 -12.04 -3.79 24.26
C LEU A 164 -11.19 -4.97 24.73
N ALA A 165 -11.70 -5.82 25.63
CA ALA A 165 -11.01 -7.03 26.05
C ALA A 165 -10.79 -8.04 24.91
N LYS A 166 -11.51 -7.94 23.79
CA LYS A 166 -11.33 -8.80 22.60
C LYS A 166 -10.30 -8.27 21.60
N ILE A 167 -9.78 -7.06 21.79
CA ILE A 167 -8.84 -6.41 20.88
C ILE A 167 -7.39 -6.67 21.33
N GLY A 168 -6.53 -7.09 20.41
CA GLY A 168 -5.10 -7.29 20.68
C GLY A 168 -4.80 -8.49 21.58
N LEU A 169 -5.70 -9.49 21.60
CA LEU A 169 -5.54 -10.74 22.33
C LEU A 169 -4.24 -11.49 21.92
N PRO A 170 -3.60 -12.23 22.85
CA PRO A 170 -2.39 -13.00 22.54
C PRO A 170 -2.54 -13.94 21.34
N GLU A 171 -3.68 -14.63 21.23
CA GLU A 171 -4.00 -15.52 20.11
C GLU A 171 -4.10 -14.79 18.76
N HIS A 172 -4.63 -13.56 18.73
CA HIS A 172 -4.69 -12.76 17.51
C HIS A 172 -3.29 -12.28 17.09
N LYS A 173 -2.46 -11.90 18.07
CA LYS A 173 -1.07 -11.51 17.83
C LYS A 173 -0.23 -12.69 17.37
N ALA A 174 -0.48 -13.89 17.89
CA ALA A 174 0.19 -15.12 17.44
C ALA A 174 -0.10 -15.42 15.96
N VAL A 175 -1.35 -15.22 15.51
CA VAL A 175 -1.69 -15.33 14.07
C VAL A 175 -0.92 -14.31 13.23
N ALA A 176 -0.77 -13.06 13.70
CA ALA A 176 0.02 -12.05 12.98
C ALA A 176 1.49 -12.47 12.82
N VAL A 177 2.10 -13.04 13.87
CA VAL A 177 3.46 -13.60 13.84
C VAL A 177 3.56 -14.78 12.87
N GLU A 178 2.59 -15.71 12.89
CA GLU A 178 2.55 -16.85 11.98
C GLU A 178 2.47 -16.41 10.51
N VAL A 179 1.59 -15.45 10.21
CA VAL A 179 1.44 -14.89 8.86
C VAL A 179 2.73 -14.22 8.40
N ALA A 180 3.36 -13.41 9.25
CA ALA A 180 4.63 -12.76 8.95
C ALA A 180 5.76 -13.76 8.66
N ASP A 181 5.93 -14.78 9.52
CA ASP A 181 6.94 -15.82 9.34
C ASP A 181 6.75 -16.62 8.05
N ALA A 182 5.50 -16.89 7.68
CA ALA A 182 5.16 -17.54 6.41
C ALA A 182 5.34 -16.61 5.19
N ALA A 183 5.12 -15.30 5.34
CA ALA A 183 5.14 -14.35 4.23
C ALA A 183 6.55 -13.89 3.84
N ILE A 184 7.46 -13.70 4.79
CA ILE A 184 8.81 -13.15 4.51
C ILE A 184 9.52 -14.01 3.45
N THR A 185 9.94 -13.33 2.39
CA THR A 185 10.37 -13.94 1.14
C THR A 185 11.82 -13.59 0.83
N LEU A 186 12.67 -14.59 0.61
CA LEU A 186 13.99 -14.39 0.00
C LEU A 186 13.83 -14.28 -1.53
N VAL A 187 13.87 -13.07 -2.05
CA VAL A 187 13.57 -12.76 -3.46
C VAL A 187 14.79 -13.01 -4.34
N LYS A 188 15.97 -12.58 -3.90
CA LYS A 188 17.23 -12.72 -4.65
C LYS A 188 18.34 -13.14 -3.70
N ASN A 189 19.15 -14.12 -4.11
CA ASN A 189 20.33 -14.54 -3.36
C ASN A 189 21.47 -15.00 -4.31
N LYS A 190 22.13 -14.03 -4.95
CA LYS A 190 23.25 -14.27 -5.90
C LYS A 190 24.63 -14.11 -5.24
N GLN A 191 24.68 -13.98 -3.91
CA GLN A 191 25.92 -13.89 -3.15
C GLN A 191 25.88 -14.88 -1.96
N PRO A 192 26.33 -16.13 -2.17
CA PRO A 192 26.14 -17.24 -1.22
C PRO A 192 26.84 -17.07 0.14
N GLY A 193 27.70 -16.05 0.30
CA GLY A 193 28.33 -15.71 1.57
C GLY A 193 27.55 -14.72 2.44
N ASN A 194 26.44 -14.14 1.96
CA ASN A 194 25.71 -13.12 2.71
C ASN A 194 24.80 -13.72 3.79
N LEU A 195 24.39 -14.99 3.67
CA LEU A 195 23.47 -15.65 4.59
C LEU A 195 24.00 -17.04 4.98
N PRO A 196 23.82 -17.48 6.24
CA PRO A 196 23.33 -16.70 7.36
C PRO A 196 24.36 -15.67 7.87
N ILE A 197 23.89 -14.57 8.45
CA ILE A 197 24.76 -13.61 9.15
C ILE A 197 25.08 -14.12 10.56
N SER A 198 26.24 -13.75 11.09
CA SER A 198 26.63 -14.05 12.47
C SER A 198 27.60 -12.99 12.99
N THR A 199 27.72 -12.82 14.30
CA THR A 199 28.74 -11.93 14.90
C THR A 199 30.17 -12.42 14.66
N SER A 200 30.36 -13.69 14.25
CA SER A 200 31.66 -14.23 13.85
C SER A 200 32.07 -13.91 12.41
N THR A 201 31.11 -13.58 11.55
CA THR A 201 31.34 -13.31 10.12
C THR A 201 31.16 -11.83 9.77
N PHE A 202 30.14 -11.18 10.34
CA PHE A 202 29.79 -9.79 10.09
C PHE A 202 29.52 -9.09 11.42
N LYS A 203 30.57 -8.73 12.17
CA LYS A 203 30.41 -8.13 13.50
C LYS A 203 29.94 -6.68 13.40
N ARG A 204 30.51 -5.91 12.47
CA ARG A 204 30.28 -4.48 12.27
C ARG A 204 29.34 -4.27 11.09
N ILE A 205 28.14 -3.77 11.36
CA ILE A 205 27.08 -3.62 10.35
C ILE A 205 26.69 -2.15 10.21
N LEU A 206 26.77 -1.61 9.00
CA LEU A 206 26.13 -0.33 8.70
C LEU A 206 24.68 -0.58 8.28
N VAL A 207 23.73 -0.01 9.02
CA VAL A 207 22.30 -0.07 8.69
C VAL A 207 21.92 1.22 7.96
N VAL A 208 21.41 1.08 6.74
CA VAL A 208 21.14 2.21 5.84
C VAL A 208 19.64 2.34 5.58
N PRO A 209 18.98 3.45 5.97
CA PRO A 209 17.58 3.70 5.62
C PRO A 209 17.43 4.09 4.15
N ILE A 210 16.40 3.56 3.49
CA ILE A 210 15.97 3.92 2.12
C ILE A 210 14.47 4.19 2.15
N GLY A 211 14.08 5.46 2.01
CA GLY A 211 12.69 5.91 2.14
C GLY A 211 12.04 6.33 0.82
N ALA A 212 10.73 6.53 0.87
CA ALA A 212 9.99 7.26 -0.16
C ALA A 212 10.25 8.78 -0.06
N ALA A 213 9.79 9.53 -1.06
CA ALA A 213 9.80 10.99 -0.99
C ALA A 213 8.94 11.47 0.19
N PRO A 214 9.32 12.56 0.89
CA PRO A 214 8.53 13.08 2.01
C PRO A 214 7.08 13.38 1.61
N SER A 215 6.12 12.82 2.35
CA SER A 215 4.68 13.00 2.14
C SER A 215 4.02 13.43 3.45
N PRO A 216 3.38 14.61 3.51
CA PRO A 216 2.67 15.04 4.73
C PRO A 216 1.59 14.07 5.19
N PHE A 217 0.91 13.42 4.23
CA PHE A 217 -0.11 12.43 4.52
C PHE A 217 0.48 11.17 5.14
N ALA A 218 1.57 10.64 4.58
CA ALA A 218 2.28 9.51 5.17
C ALA A 218 2.79 9.85 6.58
N MET A 219 3.37 11.04 6.78
CA MET A 219 3.82 11.48 8.11
C MET A 219 2.68 11.59 9.13
N MET A 220 1.47 11.96 8.71
CA MET A 220 0.29 12.01 9.57
C MET A 220 -0.20 10.61 9.94
N VAL A 221 -0.23 9.68 8.98
CA VAL A 221 -0.67 8.29 9.18
C VAL A 221 0.32 7.53 10.07
N ASP A 222 1.62 7.69 9.81
CA ASP A 222 2.69 7.02 10.55
C ASP A 222 2.94 7.65 11.93
N GLY A 223 2.26 8.75 12.26
CA GLY A 223 2.41 9.44 13.55
C GLY A 223 3.82 9.97 13.83
N GLY A 224 4.64 10.14 12.78
CA GLY A 224 6.05 10.51 12.90
C GLY A 224 6.96 9.40 13.41
N SER A 225 6.57 8.13 13.29
CA SER A 225 7.45 6.99 13.64
C SER A 225 8.79 7.06 12.92
N LEU A 226 9.86 6.70 13.62
CA LEU A 226 11.19 6.60 13.02
C LEU A 226 11.22 5.49 11.95
N HIS A 227 12.00 5.71 10.89
CA HIS A 227 12.24 4.72 9.86
C HIS A 227 12.70 3.38 10.48
N PRO A 228 12.21 2.20 10.04
CA PRO A 228 12.47 0.92 10.69
C PRO A 228 13.94 0.52 10.76
N ALA A 229 14.80 1.12 9.92
CA ALA A 229 16.26 0.99 10.00
C ALA A 229 16.81 1.26 11.42
N ALA A 230 16.25 2.23 12.15
CA ALA A 230 16.68 2.51 13.52
C ALA A 230 16.40 1.32 14.46
N ARG A 231 15.19 0.73 14.36
CA ARG A 231 14.79 -0.45 15.12
C ARG A 231 15.60 -1.70 14.72
N PHE A 232 15.94 -1.86 13.44
CA PHE A 232 16.88 -2.90 13.01
C PHE A 232 18.26 -2.75 13.66
N ALA A 233 18.82 -1.53 13.67
CA ALA A 233 20.12 -1.28 14.30
C ALA A 233 20.09 -1.58 15.81
N GLU A 234 19.02 -1.18 16.51
CA GLU A 234 18.83 -1.50 17.94
C GLU A 234 18.75 -3.01 18.18
N LYS A 235 17.88 -3.73 17.46
CA LYS A 235 17.73 -5.18 17.59
C LYS A 235 19.00 -5.95 17.22
N LEU A 236 19.79 -5.47 16.25
CA LEU A 236 21.10 -6.04 15.95
C LEU A 236 22.09 -5.85 17.12
N ARG A 237 22.11 -4.68 17.76
CA ARG A 237 22.95 -4.45 18.95
C ARG A 237 22.56 -5.37 20.12
N GLU A 238 21.26 -5.57 20.33
CA GLU A 238 20.74 -6.52 21.33
C GLU A 238 21.18 -7.96 21.05
N ARG A 239 21.40 -8.31 19.78
CA ARG A 239 21.92 -9.61 19.33
C ARG A 239 23.46 -9.70 19.32
N GLY A 240 24.16 -8.65 19.75
CA GLY A 240 25.61 -8.63 19.92
C GLY A 240 26.42 -8.12 18.72
N TYR A 241 25.76 -7.52 17.72
CA TYR A 241 26.43 -6.86 16.59
C TYR A 241 26.84 -5.42 16.96
N GLU A 242 27.91 -4.94 16.34
CA GLU A 242 28.28 -3.51 16.32
C GLU A 242 27.55 -2.85 15.14
N ALA A 243 26.28 -2.46 15.36
CA ALA A 243 25.45 -1.89 14.30
C ALA A 243 25.40 -0.35 14.38
N ASP A 244 25.79 0.35 13.33
CA ASP A 244 25.65 1.80 13.20
C ASP A 244 24.49 2.16 12.28
N LEU A 245 23.77 3.24 12.58
CA LEU A 245 22.71 3.75 11.72
C LEU A 245 23.28 4.87 10.84
N TYR A 246 23.16 4.73 9.52
CA TYR A 246 23.50 5.80 8.60
C TYR A 246 22.50 6.95 8.73
N GLU A 247 23.03 8.15 8.96
CA GLU A 247 22.26 9.40 8.98
C GLU A 247 22.37 10.08 7.60
N SER A 248 21.23 10.26 6.94
CA SER A 248 21.18 10.88 5.61
C SER A 248 21.55 12.36 5.66
N GLN A 249 21.91 12.94 4.51
CA GLN A 249 22.15 14.38 4.43
C GLN A 249 20.90 15.20 4.77
N LEU A 250 19.70 14.70 4.43
CA LEU A 250 18.44 15.35 4.78
C LEU A 250 18.20 15.33 6.31
N ASP A 251 18.50 14.22 6.96
CA ASP A 251 18.36 14.12 8.42
C ASP A 251 19.34 15.05 9.12
N LYS A 252 20.58 15.12 8.64
CA LYS A 252 21.62 16.02 9.16
C LYS A 252 21.24 17.49 9.09
N ILE A 253 20.46 17.90 8.10
CA ILE A 253 20.06 19.30 7.92
C ILE A 253 18.69 19.63 8.55
N LYS A 254 17.95 18.61 9.01
CA LYS A 254 16.63 18.79 9.60
C LYS A 254 16.72 19.64 10.88
N GLY A 255 15.90 20.68 10.96
CA GLY A 255 15.84 21.57 12.12
C GLY A 255 17.05 22.51 12.29
N LYS A 256 17.95 22.58 11.30
CA LYS A 256 19.10 23.49 11.32
C LYS A 256 18.82 24.82 10.62
N SER A 257 19.58 25.84 10.99
CA SER A 257 19.51 27.17 10.34
C SER A 257 20.04 27.13 8.90
N ALA A 258 19.65 28.10 8.07
CA ALA A 258 20.08 28.17 6.66
C ALA A 258 21.61 28.21 6.49
N ASP A 259 22.33 28.84 7.42
CA ASP A 259 23.79 28.91 7.40
C ASP A 259 24.43 27.55 7.74
N GLU A 260 23.91 26.85 8.76
CA GLU A 260 24.35 25.49 9.08
C GLU A 260 24.07 24.51 7.94
N VAL A 261 22.88 24.60 7.33
CA VAL A 261 22.51 23.80 6.14
C VAL A 261 23.52 24.06 5.02
N ARG A 262 23.85 25.31 4.73
CA ARG A 262 24.82 25.68 3.70
C ARG A 262 26.21 25.11 4.00
N THR A 263 26.68 25.18 5.24
CA THR A 263 27.97 24.61 5.65
C THR A 263 27.98 23.09 5.51
N ILE A 264 26.93 22.39 5.94
CA ILE A 264 26.82 20.93 5.84
C ILE A 264 26.84 20.50 4.37
N LEU A 265 26.04 21.17 3.51
CA LEU A 265 25.98 20.85 2.09
C LEU A 265 27.30 21.15 1.37
N GLN A 266 27.99 22.25 1.71
CA GLN A 266 29.31 22.57 1.16
C GLN A 266 30.35 21.51 1.54
N ASN A 267 30.37 21.08 2.80
CA ASN A 267 31.28 20.03 3.28
C ASN A 267 30.97 18.67 2.61
N ALA A 268 29.70 18.33 2.45
CA ALA A 268 29.29 17.12 1.74
C ALA A 268 29.68 17.15 0.24
N TYR A 269 29.68 18.32 -0.40
CA TYR A 269 30.11 18.48 -1.80
C TYR A 269 31.63 18.46 -1.98
N ALA A 270 32.38 18.92 -0.97
CA ALA A 270 33.84 19.01 -1.00
C ALA A 270 34.53 17.71 -0.53
N GLY A 271 33.91 16.97 0.39
CA GLY A 271 34.43 15.74 0.96
C GLY A 271 34.10 14.53 0.09
N LYS A 272 35.09 14.03 -0.67
CA LYS A 272 35.05 12.65 -1.16
C LYS A 272 35.57 11.76 -0.03
N SER A 273 34.71 11.00 0.63
CA SER A 273 35.13 9.95 1.56
C SER A 273 35.86 8.85 0.78
N ALA A 274 36.90 8.26 1.37
CA ALA A 274 37.56 7.12 0.77
C ALA A 274 36.64 5.89 0.86
N ILE A 275 36.72 4.99 -0.11
CA ILE A 275 36.02 3.69 -0.02
C ILE A 275 36.52 2.92 1.22
N ALA A 276 37.81 3.07 1.56
CA ALA A 276 38.42 2.53 2.78
C ALA A 276 37.70 2.96 4.07
N ASP A 277 37.13 4.17 4.11
CA ASP A 277 36.36 4.64 5.29
C ASP A 277 35.11 3.76 5.52
N LEU A 278 34.59 3.11 4.47
CA LEU A 278 33.51 2.13 4.58
C LEU A 278 34.07 0.73 4.84
N THR A 279 34.99 0.24 4.00
CA THR A 279 35.46 -1.17 4.05
C THR A 279 36.28 -1.50 5.29
N ASP A 280 36.99 -0.51 5.85
CA ASP A 280 37.82 -0.73 7.04
C ASP A 280 37.00 -0.70 8.33
N ASN A 281 35.82 -0.06 8.31
CA ASN A 281 34.97 0.12 9.49
C ASN A 281 33.80 -0.86 9.57
N TYR A 282 33.34 -1.41 8.45
CA TYR A 282 32.17 -2.29 8.41
C TYR A 282 32.45 -3.60 7.67
N ASP A 283 31.83 -4.68 8.13
CA ASP A 283 31.92 -6.00 7.52
C ASP A 283 30.77 -6.25 6.53
N MET A 284 29.64 -5.56 6.72
CA MET A 284 28.43 -5.67 5.89
C MET A 284 27.61 -4.38 5.93
N VAL A 285 26.81 -4.15 4.89
CA VAL A 285 25.74 -3.17 4.88
C VAL A 285 24.36 -3.85 4.85
N LEU A 286 23.49 -3.48 5.79
CA LEU A 286 22.07 -3.83 5.79
C LEU A 286 21.27 -2.61 5.32
N SER A 287 20.88 -2.61 4.05
CA SER A 287 19.97 -1.60 3.50
C SER A 287 18.54 -1.97 3.87
N VAL A 288 17.84 -1.07 4.56
CA VAL A 288 16.44 -1.24 4.96
C VAL A 288 15.60 -0.26 4.15
N ALA A 289 14.77 -0.79 3.25
CA ALA A 289 13.81 0.00 2.50
C ALA A 289 12.45 0.03 3.21
N ASN A 290 11.94 1.23 3.46
CA ASN A 290 10.54 1.46 3.77
C ASN A 290 10.02 2.53 2.81
N VAL A 291 9.57 2.05 1.65
CA VAL A 291 9.00 2.89 0.59
C VAL A 291 7.50 2.68 0.61
N ASN A 292 6.81 3.60 1.26
CA ASN A 292 5.36 3.68 1.30
C ASN A 292 4.90 5.00 0.69
N GLY A 293 4.26 4.91 -0.46
CA GLY A 293 3.86 6.07 -1.24
C GLY A 293 2.54 6.71 -0.79
N LEU A 294 1.77 6.11 0.11
CA LEU A 294 0.38 6.48 0.49
C LEU A 294 -0.19 7.74 -0.20
N GLY A 295 -0.99 7.53 -1.25
CA GLY A 295 -1.69 8.59 -1.97
C GLY A 295 -0.79 9.44 -2.88
N GLN A 296 0.47 9.06 -3.11
CA GLN A 296 1.37 9.71 -4.07
C GLN A 296 1.36 8.99 -5.42
N ALA A 297 1.70 9.74 -6.48
CA ALA A 297 1.83 9.21 -7.83
C ALA A 297 3.06 8.30 -8.01
N VAL A 298 4.03 8.38 -7.09
CA VAL A 298 5.30 7.65 -7.16
C VAL A 298 5.56 6.96 -5.84
N GLU A 299 5.72 5.63 -5.89
CA GLU A 299 6.11 4.79 -4.76
C GLU A 299 7.43 4.07 -5.11
N ARG A 300 8.53 4.83 -5.05
CA ARG A 300 9.88 4.41 -5.44
C ARG A 300 10.88 4.92 -4.39
N PRO A 301 12.04 4.25 -4.21
CA PRO A 301 13.15 4.80 -3.45
C PRO A 301 13.46 6.23 -3.87
N TYR A 302 13.60 7.11 -2.89
CA TYR A 302 13.90 8.51 -3.10
C TYR A 302 15.29 8.84 -2.55
N TRP A 303 16.18 9.29 -3.44
CA TRP A 303 17.52 9.73 -3.07
C TRP A 303 17.63 11.24 -3.27
N PRO A 304 17.78 12.03 -2.18
CA PRO A 304 17.90 13.48 -2.28
C PRO A 304 19.29 13.91 -2.77
N GLY A 305 20.30 13.05 -2.61
CA GLY A 305 21.66 13.28 -3.06
C GLY A 305 21.82 13.05 -4.56
N THR A 306 22.63 13.88 -5.21
CA THR A 306 22.93 13.75 -6.66
C THR A 306 24.16 12.89 -6.95
N LYS A 307 24.96 12.56 -5.93
CA LYS A 307 26.24 11.84 -6.06
C LYS A 307 26.39 10.80 -4.96
N GLY A 308 26.28 9.51 -5.30
CA GLY A 308 26.74 8.34 -4.54
C GLY A 308 26.78 8.44 -3.01
N THR A 309 25.69 8.89 -2.38
CA THR A 309 25.55 8.84 -0.91
C THR A 309 25.30 7.41 -0.45
N LEU A 310 25.48 7.08 0.83
CA LEU A 310 25.40 5.68 1.31
C LEU A 310 23.97 5.10 1.31
N ASP A 311 22.95 5.94 1.20
CA ASP A 311 21.55 5.57 0.88
C ASP A 311 21.35 5.11 -0.58
N MET A 312 22.36 5.30 -1.44
CA MET A 312 22.43 4.70 -2.77
C MET A 312 23.37 3.48 -2.70
N PRO A 313 22.93 2.26 -3.05
CA PRO A 313 23.75 1.05 -2.86
C PRO A 313 24.80 0.87 -3.96
N TRP A 314 25.77 1.79 -4.05
CA TRP A 314 26.93 1.70 -4.94
C TRP A 314 28.00 0.73 -4.41
N TYR A 315 28.03 0.48 -3.10
CA TYR A 315 29.00 -0.35 -2.38
C TYR A 315 28.75 -1.86 -2.46
N VAL A 316 27.77 -2.32 -3.25
CA VAL A 316 27.42 -3.76 -3.37
C VAL A 316 28.54 -4.65 -3.92
N HIS A 317 29.61 -4.05 -4.42
CA HIS A 317 30.84 -4.74 -4.85
C HIS A 317 32.01 -4.56 -3.88
N GLU A 318 31.92 -3.61 -2.95
CA GLU A 318 32.95 -3.34 -1.93
C GLU A 318 32.69 -4.14 -0.66
N LEU A 319 31.42 -4.24 -0.24
CA LEU A 319 31.00 -5.00 0.94
C LEU A 319 29.80 -5.92 0.64
N PRO A 320 29.69 -7.06 1.35
CA PRO A 320 28.44 -7.80 1.48
C PRO A 320 27.28 -6.85 1.78
N THR A 321 26.22 -6.93 0.96
CA THR A 321 25.05 -6.04 1.09
C THR A 321 23.78 -6.87 1.03
N ILE A 322 22.93 -6.70 2.04
CA ILE A 322 21.59 -7.26 2.10
C ILE A 322 20.59 -6.11 2.04
N LEU A 323 19.63 -6.19 1.12
CA LEU A 323 18.48 -5.30 1.08
C LEU A 323 17.27 -6.01 1.70
N VAL A 324 16.63 -5.37 2.68
CA VAL A 324 15.35 -5.77 3.25
C VAL A 324 14.32 -4.69 2.93
N SER A 325 13.24 -5.01 2.21
CA SER A 325 12.09 -4.11 2.11
C SER A 325 11.03 -4.49 3.14
N THR A 326 10.53 -3.48 3.83
CA THR A 326 9.49 -3.57 4.87
C THR A 326 8.15 -2.96 4.43
N ALA A 327 8.01 -2.66 3.16
CA ALA A 327 6.78 -2.13 2.57
C ALA A 327 6.64 -2.63 1.13
N SER A 328 6.80 -1.75 0.12
CA SER A 328 6.70 -2.10 -1.29
C SER A 328 7.66 -3.25 -1.69
N PRO A 329 7.18 -4.29 -2.39
CA PRO A 329 8.01 -5.42 -2.78
C PRO A 329 8.88 -5.18 -4.03
N ASN A 330 8.82 -3.99 -4.60
CA ASN A 330 9.34 -3.69 -5.93
C ASN A 330 10.60 -2.81 -5.87
N MET A 331 11.60 -3.24 -5.11
CA MET A 331 12.86 -2.48 -4.96
C MET A 331 13.90 -2.77 -6.05
N LEU A 332 13.84 -3.95 -6.69
CA LEU A 332 14.79 -4.35 -7.74
C LEU A 332 14.74 -3.51 -9.03
N PRO A 333 13.62 -2.90 -9.46
CA PRO A 333 13.63 -1.92 -10.55
C PRO A 333 14.59 -0.74 -10.32
N ASP A 334 14.81 -0.37 -9.07
CA ASP A 334 15.65 0.76 -8.66
C ASP A 334 17.05 0.34 -8.23
N MET A 335 17.17 -0.88 -7.68
CA MET A 335 18.41 -1.39 -7.12
C MET A 335 18.74 -2.79 -7.67
N PRO A 336 18.80 -2.98 -9.01
CA PRO A 336 19.00 -4.31 -9.62
C PRO A 336 20.38 -4.90 -9.29
N GLN A 337 21.37 -4.07 -8.98
CA GLN A 337 22.74 -4.47 -8.63
C GLN A 337 22.83 -5.19 -7.27
N VAL A 338 21.85 -5.04 -6.39
CA VAL A 338 21.83 -5.74 -5.10
C VAL A 338 21.76 -7.25 -5.33
N LYS A 339 22.60 -8.00 -4.62
CA LYS A 339 22.75 -9.45 -4.82
C LYS A 339 21.92 -10.29 -3.85
N THR A 340 21.58 -9.75 -2.67
CA THR A 340 20.70 -10.40 -1.69
C THR A 340 19.55 -9.47 -1.35
N TYR A 341 18.31 -9.90 -1.64
CA TYR A 341 17.10 -9.11 -1.44
C TYR A 341 16.00 -9.93 -0.76
N ILE A 342 15.42 -9.37 0.29
CA ILE A 342 14.35 -9.95 1.09
C ILE A 342 13.16 -8.97 1.13
N ASN A 343 11.97 -9.51 0.96
CA ASN A 343 10.71 -8.79 1.17
C ASN A 343 10.04 -9.25 2.47
N ALA A 344 9.82 -8.29 3.37
CA ALA A 344 9.14 -8.48 4.65
C ALA A 344 7.74 -7.86 4.68
N TYR A 345 7.38 -7.03 3.68
CA TYR A 345 6.06 -6.44 3.42
C TYR A 345 5.51 -5.46 4.46
N ASP A 346 6.01 -5.50 5.68
CA ASP A 346 5.52 -4.74 6.81
C ASP A 346 6.67 -4.44 7.79
N ASP A 347 6.51 -3.43 8.64
CA ASP A 347 7.54 -2.97 9.57
C ASP A 347 7.14 -3.05 11.06
N HIS A 348 6.14 -3.85 11.41
CA HIS A 348 5.82 -4.13 12.81
C HIS A 348 7.01 -4.76 13.53
N ASP A 349 7.13 -4.51 14.84
CA ASP A 349 8.31 -4.86 15.62
C ASP A 349 8.64 -6.36 15.59
N PHE A 350 7.62 -7.22 15.73
CA PHE A 350 7.77 -8.67 15.65
C PHE A 350 8.19 -9.13 14.25
N ASN A 351 7.80 -8.42 13.19
CA ASN A 351 8.20 -8.75 11.82
C ASN A 351 9.70 -8.52 11.63
N LEU A 352 10.25 -7.46 12.24
CA LEU A 352 11.69 -7.19 12.21
C LEU A 352 12.49 -8.27 12.93
N ASP A 353 11.99 -8.77 14.08
CA ASP A 353 12.62 -9.89 14.79
C ASP A 353 12.65 -11.17 13.95
N ILE A 354 11.54 -11.49 13.28
CA ILE A 354 11.46 -12.65 12.39
C ILE A 354 12.41 -12.50 11.21
N VAL A 355 12.53 -11.30 10.62
CA VAL A 355 13.52 -11.03 9.56
C VAL A 355 14.94 -11.31 10.07
N LEU A 356 15.30 -10.77 11.24
CA LEU A 356 16.63 -11.00 11.82
C LEU A 356 16.88 -12.48 12.14
N ASP A 357 15.88 -13.20 12.65
CA ASP A 357 15.98 -14.66 12.87
C ASP A 357 16.24 -15.41 11.57
N LYS A 358 15.61 -15.01 10.45
CA LYS A 358 15.86 -15.60 9.13
C LYS A 358 17.23 -15.22 8.57
N LEU A 359 17.68 -13.98 8.78
CA LEU A 359 19.02 -13.54 8.40
C LEU A 359 20.10 -14.34 9.13
N GLU A 360 19.91 -14.62 10.42
CA GLU A 360 20.82 -15.42 11.25
C GLU A 360 20.67 -16.94 11.02
N GLY A 361 19.73 -17.38 10.18
CA GLY A 361 19.48 -18.79 9.91
C GLY A 361 18.78 -19.55 11.05
N LYS A 362 18.17 -18.85 12.02
CA LYS A 362 17.35 -19.43 13.09
C LYS A 362 15.96 -19.87 12.59
N SER A 363 15.48 -19.26 11.52
CA SER A 363 14.24 -19.61 10.82
C SER A 363 14.47 -19.64 9.31
N GLU A 364 13.74 -20.48 8.58
CA GLU A 364 13.82 -20.55 7.13
C GLU A 364 12.95 -19.48 6.46
N PHE A 365 13.31 -19.05 5.25
CA PHE A 365 12.43 -18.23 4.42
C PHE A 365 11.32 -19.09 3.81
N LYS A 366 10.05 -18.72 4.06
CA LYS A 366 8.88 -19.51 3.66
C LYS A 366 8.07 -18.88 2.54
N GLY A 367 8.21 -17.57 2.35
CA GLY A 367 7.49 -16.83 1.33
C GLY A 367 7.97 -17.14 -0.08
N THR A 368 7.07 -17.03 -1.05
CA THR A 368 7.34 -17.31 -2.46
C THR A 368 7.45 -16.00 -3.25
N PRO A 369 8.57 -15.76 -3.97
CA PRO A 369 8.71 -14.56 -4.79
C PRO A 369 7.65 -14.50 -5.91
N ASN A 370 7.02 -13.34 -6.07
CA ASN A 370 6.12 -13.10 -7.20
C ASN A 370 6.94 -12.70 -8.44
N THR A 371 6.51 -13.14 -9.63
CA THR A 371 7.11 -12.78 -10.91
C THR A 371 7.22 -11.28 -11.14
N GLU A 372 6.28 -10.49 -10.60
CA GLU A 372 6.24 -9.02 -10.69
C GLU A 372 7.40 -8.33 -9.93
N MET A 373 8.03 -9.01 -8.97
CA MET A 373 9.16 -8.47 -8.21
C MET A 373 10.46 -8.41 -9.04
N PHE A 374 10.45 -8.97 -10.25
CA PHE A 374 11.62 -9.10 -11.12
C PHE A 374 11.42 -8.30 -12.40
N PRO A 375 12.02 -7.09 -12.50
CA PRO A 375 11.89 -6.25 -13.70
C PRO A 375 12.61 -6.81 -14.93
N PHE A 376 13.56 -7.73 -14.74
CA PHE A 376 14.37 -8.31 -15.80
C PHE A 376 14.34 -9.84 -15.71
N PRO A 377 14.40 -10.56 -16.84
CA PRO A 377 14.52 -12.02 -16.85
C PRO A 377 15.73 -12.54 -16.05
N ASP A 378 16.80 -11.73 -15.95
CA ASP A 378 18.07 -12.07 -15.28
C ASP A 378 18.09 -11.85 -13.76
N THR A 379 17.06 -11.20 -13.18
CA THR A 379 17.01 -10.95 -11.74
C THR A 379 16.42 -12.14 -10.97
N ARG A 380 15.78 -13.07 -11.68
CA ARG A 380 15.42 -14.39 -11.17
C ARG A 380 16.70 -15.22 -11.03
N ILE A 381 16.73 -16.04 -9.98
CA ILE A 381 17.87 -16.85 -9.57
C ILE A 381 18.44 -17.62 -10.75
#